data_AF-A0A7V6NLT2-F1
#
_entry.id   AF-A0A7V6NLT2-F1
#
_cell.length_a   1.000
_cell.length_b   1.000
_cell.length_c   1.000
_cell.angle_alpha   90.00
_cell.angle_beta   90.00
_cell.angle_gamma   90.00
#
_symmetry.space_group_name_H-M   'P 1'
#
loop_
_entity.id
_entity.type
_entity.pdbx_description
1 polymer ?
#
loop_
_entity_poly.entity_id
_entity_poly.type
_entity_poly.pdbx_seq_one_letter_code
_entity_poly.pdbx_strand_id
1 'polypeptide(L)'
;MIEVILFELISIVSLLFSLWLSFFEFAAGSKVFLVFLWVVFSSLIFALIHIKSRVYKISIILILMPLIFYRDIKSIAFLLLLTIFVYLYVKKSLLEGSHSEYAYKIKNTYVLCFILGYISAKAFGLDGHINTALPFYTIYFISSLILLRTIRHIDSNMDVEKIRKNNIKYLMLIALVTPISASQDLRNYIWIRFKYLFEKLMIIVFYPMYLIGKLFDRDWRKIKVGSSLFEEVGKDTVYNLELQEATEEAEIQDFTILKIIFASILFLMVVFIVYKLIMKSSTRQYSDISYTEEREFIRDTSRKKRRRWFFREKYPVDLREQVRFFYRKYLEKLKRENVNILKSDTSLDVNQKAREILDHGIDDLRKIYIKCRYSKEEITEEDVDNIKNIYHNL
;
A
#
# COMPACT_ATOMS: atom_id res chain seq x y z
N MET A 1 -3.28 -16.68 7.84
CA MET A 1 -2.05 -16.16 8.47
C MET A 1 -0.81 -16.48 7.65
N ILE A 2 -0.73 -17.65 6.99
CA ILE A 2 0.38 -17.99 6.07
C ILE A 2 0.56 -16.93 4.98
N GLU A 3 -0.55 -16.35 4.50
CA GLU A 3 -0.53 -15.29 3.47
C GLU A 3 0.18 -14.03 3.97
N VAL A 4 0.03 -13.69 5.25
CA VAL A 4 0.66 -12.52 5.89
C VAL A 4 2.17 -12.74 6.00
N ILE A 5 2.57 -13.93 6.49
CA ILE A 5 3.97 -14.37 6.55
C ILE A 5 4.60 -14.29 5.16
N LEU A 6 3.89 -14.75 4.13
CA LEU A 6 4.38 -14.73 2.76
C LEU A 6 4.58 -13.29 2.24
N PHE A 7 3.65 -12.36 2.48
CA PHE A 7 3.85 -10.96 2.10
C PHE A 7 5.04 -10.32 2.80
N GLU A 8 5.19 -10.60 4.10
CA GLU A 8 6.31 -10.09 4.89
C GLU A 8 7.65 -10.60 4.34
N LEU A 9 7.76 -11.90 4.08
CA LEU A 9 8.95 -12.51 3.49
C LEU A 9 9.23 -12.00 2.07
N ILE A 10 8.23 -11.88 1.20
CA ILE A 10 8.39 -11.30 -0.14
C ILE A 10 8.94 -9.88 -0.04
N SER A 11 8.40 -9.05 0.87
CA SER A 11 8.85 -7.68 1.09
C SER A 11 10.31 -7.63 1.56
N ILE A 12 10.71 -8.45 2.53
CA ILE A 12 12.09 -8.41 3.05
C ILE A 12 13.10 -8.94 2.03
N VAL A 13 12.77 -10.06 1.38
CA VAL A 13 13.68 -10.67 0.39
C VAL A 13 13.81 -9.73 -0.81
N SER A 14 12.72 -9.13 -1.29
CA SER A 14 12.78 -8.17 -2.40
C SER A 14 13.56 -6.91 -2.04
N LEU A 15 13.45 -6.41 -0.80
CA LEU A 15 14.31 -5.34 -0.30
C LEU A 15 15.78 -5.74 -0.39
N LEU A 16 16.18 -6.89 0.16
CA LEU A 16 17.59 -7.32 0.12
C LEU A 16 18.13 -7.51 -1.30
N PHE A 17 17.34 -8.11 -2.20
CA PHE A 17 17.70 -8.25 -3.61
C PHE A 17 17.84 -6.89 -4.30
N SER A 18 16.90 -5.97 -4.08
CA SER A 18 16.96 -4.63 -4.67
C SER A 18 18.20 -3.86 -4.23
N LEU A 19 18.57 -3.98 -2.95
CA LEU A 19 19.74 -3.33 -2.38
C LEU A 19 21.04 -3.93 -2.91
N TRP A 20 21.14 -5.25 -3.01
CA TRP A 20 22.33 -5.91 -3.55
C TRP A 20 22.53 -5.59 -5.03
N LEU A 21 21.48 -5.80 -5.82
CA LEU A 21 21.53 -5.64 -7.27
C LEU A 21 21.72 -4.20 -7.69
N SER A 22 21.42 -3.22 -6.84
CA SER A 22 21.74 -1.80 -7.11
C SER A 22 23.24 -1.53 -7.24
N PHE A 23 24.08 -2.44 -6.73
CA PHE A 23 25.53 -2.27 -6.69
C PHE A 23 26.29 -3.44 -7.34
N PHE A 24 25.71 -4.64 -7.34
CA PHE A 24 26.39 -5.86 -7.76
C PHE A 24 25.49 -6.74 -8.60
N GLU A 25 25.96 -7.08 -9.79
CA GLU A 25 25.38 -8.16 -10.58
C GLU A 25 26.14 -9.48 -10.35
N PHE A 26 25.40 -10.58 -10.27
CA PHE A 26 25.97 -11.91 -10.04
C PHE A 26 25.39 -12.99 -10.97
N ALA A 27 24.32 -12.70 -11.71
CA ALA A 27 23.77 -13.55 -12.75
C ALA A 27 22.87 -12.73 -13.68
N ALA A 28 22.56 -13.26 -14.86
CA ALA A 28 21.57 -12.67 -15.76
C ALA A 28 20.19 -12.53 -15.11
N GLY A 29 19.40 -11.53 -15.48
CA GLY A 29 18.13 -11.19 -14.81
C GLY A 29 17.14 -12.35 -14.62
N SER A 30 17.00 -13.24 -15.61
CA SER A 30 16.13 -14.42 -15.53
C SER A 30 16.61 -15.44 -14.47
N LYS A 31 17.93 -15.60 -14.35
CA LYS A 31 18.58 -16.49 -13.37
C LYS A 31 18.47 -15.92 -11.96
N VAL A 32 18.71 -14.63 -11.78
CA VAL A 32 18.53 -13.93 -10.50
C VAL A 32 17.09 -14.07 -10.01
N PHE A 33 16.12 -14.01 -10.93
CA PHE A 33 14.73 -14.18 -10.59
C PHE A 33 14.38 -15.59 -10.07
N LEU A 34 14.94 -16.65 -10.66
CA LEU A 34 14.79 -18.01 -10.15
C LEU A 34 15.38 -18.16 -8.73
N VAL A 35 16.55 -17.55 -8.50
CA VAL A 35 17.17 -17.53 -7.16
C VAL A 35 16.27 -16.79 -6.16
N PHE A 36 15.68 -15.66 -6.55
CA PHE A 36 14.72 -14.93 -5.72
C PHE A 36 13.51 -15.80 -5.33
N LEU A 37 12.86 -16.46 -6.29
CA LEU A 37 11.72 -17.35 -6.00
C LEU A 37 12.12 -18.49 -5.06
N TRP A 38 13.29 -19.09 -5.29
CA TRP A 38 13.83 -20.14 -4.44
C TRP A 38 14.04 -19.65 -3.00
N VAL A 39 14.63 -18.46 -2.84
CA VAL A 39 14.86 -17.85 -1.53
C VAL A 39 13.54 -17.56 -0.81
N VAL A 40 12.54 -17.00 -1.49
CA VAL A 40 11.22 -16.74 -0.90
C VAL A 40 10.56 -18.05 -0.44
N PHE A 41 10.58 -19.08 -1.28
CA PHE A 41 9.99 -20.38 -0.95
C PHE A 41 10.72 -21.07 0.22
N SER A 42 12.06 -21.07 0.20
CA SER A 42 12.89 -21.62 1.27
C SER A 42 12.69 -20.86 2.58
N SER A 43 12.56 -19.54 2.52
CA SER A 43 12.26 -18.69 3.68
C SER A 43 10.88 -18.97 4.26
N LEU A 44 9.88 -19.25 3.41
CA LEU A 44 8.55 -19.65 3.85
C LEU A 44 8.58 -20.99 4.56
N ILE A 45 9.26 -22.00 3.99
CA ILE A 45 9.45 -23.31 4.64
C ILE A 45 10.12 -23.13 6.00
N PHE A 46 11.18 -22.32 6.06
CA PHE A 46 11.88 -22.02 7.31
C PHE A 46 10.96 -21.37 8.35
N ALA A 47 10.20 -20.35 7.97
CA ALA A 47 9.25 -19.66 8.85
C ALA A 47 8.14 -20.59 9.37
N LEU A 48 7.58 -21.44 8.51
CA LEU A 48 6.52 -22.38 8.90
C LEU A 48 7.05 -23.47 9.85
N ILE A 49 8.26 -23.97 9.63
CA ILE A 49 8.88 -24.97 10.51
C ILE A 49 9.31 -24.33 11.84
N HIS A 50 9.80 -23.09 11.83
CA HIS A 50 10.15 -22.34 13.04
C HIS A 50 8.98 -22.24 14.02
N ILE A 51 7.76 -22.04 13.50
CA ILE A 51 6.54 -22.00 14.32
C ILE A 51 6.18 -23.38 14.92
N LYS A 52 6.52 -24.48 14.22
CA LYS A 52 6.02 -25.83 14.54
C LYS A 52 7.01 -26.75 15.28
N SER A 53 8.33 -26.56 15.11
CA SER A 53 9.33 -27.54 15.58
C SER A 53 10.67 -26.92 15.96
N ARG A 54 11.37 -27.54 16.93
CA ARG A 54 12.73 -27.17 17.35
C ARG A 54 13.83 -27.50 16.31
N VAL A 55 13.51 -28.28 15.27
CA VAL A 55 14.48 -28.71 14.22
C VAL A 55 14.56 -27.72 13.04
N TYR A 56 13.92 -26.55 13.16
CA TYR A 56 13.88 -25.50 12.12
C TYR A 56 15.25 -25.01 11.65
N LYS A 57 16.31 -25.18 12.45
CA LYS A 57 17.66 -24.73 12.09
C LYS A 57 18.22 -25.39 10.83
N ILE A 58 17.76 -26.59 10.48
CA ILE A 58 18.23 -27.30 9.28
C ILE A 58 17.58 -26.72 8.01
N SER A 59 16.33 -26.27 8.08
CA SER A 59 15.62 -25.77 6.89
C SER A 59 16.16 -24.44 6.37
N ILE A 60 16.91 -23.66 7.17
CA ILE A 60 17.58 -22.44 6.68
C ILE A 60 18.63 -22.76 5.62
N ILE A 61 19.23 -23.96 5.66
CA ILE A 61 20.29 -24.39 4.74
C ILE A 61 19.76 -24.46 3.29
N LEU A 62 18.44 -24.64 3.10
CA LEU A 62 17.81 -24.62 1.78
C LEU A 62 18.07 -23.30 1.03
N ILE A 63 18.19 -22.17 1.74
CA ILE A 63 18.48 -20.86 1.14
C ILE A 63 19.85 -20.87 0.43
N LEU A 64 20.80 -21.69 0.89
CA LEU A 64 22.16 -21.80 0.34
C LEU A 64 22.26 -22.74 -0.87
N MET A 65 21.20 -23.48 -1.22
CA MET A 65 21.22 -24.41 -2.37
C MET A 65 21.68 -23.77 -3.70
N PRO A 66 21.34 -22.52 -4.04
CA PRO A 66 21.80 -21.89 -5.28
C PRO A 66 23.34 -21.79 -5.41
N LEU A 67 24.11 -21.92 -4.32
CA LEU A 67 25.58 -21.93 -4.35
C LEU A 67 26.16 -23.11 -5.15
N ILE A 68 25.37 -24.16 -5.39
CA ILE A 68 25.79 -25.27 -6.26
C ILE A 68 26.09 -24.75 -7.67
N PHE A 69 25.28 -23.80 -8.15
CA PHE A 69 25.35 -23.23 -9.50
C PHE A 69 26.10 -21.89 -9.56
N TYR A 70 26.02 -21.06 -8.52
CA TYR A 70 26.63 -19.73 -8.48
C TYR A 70 27.78 -19.68 -7.47
N ARG A 71 29.01 -19.85 -7.95
CA ARG A 71 30.23 -19.93 -7.12
C ARG A 71 31.07 -18.65 -7.09
N ASP A 72 30.59 -17.58 -7.71
CA ASP A 72 31.29 -16.30 -7.69
C ASP A 72 31.32 -15.71 -6.28
N ILE A 73 32.41 -15.00 -5.94
CA ILE A 73 32.59 -14.38 -4.62
C ILE A 73 31.39 -13.48 -4.26
N LYS A 74 30.86 -12.74 -5.25
CA LYS A 74 29.68 -11.88 -5.10
C LYS A 74 28.44 -12.69 -4.71
N SER A 75 28.17 -13.79 -5.43
CA SER A 75 27.05 -14.69 -5.17
C SER A 75 27.14 -15.36 -3.79
N ILE A 76 28.34 -15.83 -3.43
CA ILE A 76 28.60 -16.45 -2.12
C ILE A 76 28.35 -15.45 -1.00
N ALA A 77 28.94 -14.25 -1.09
CA ALA A 77 28.78 -13.21 -0.08
C ALA A 77 27.32 -12.80 0.10
N PHE A 78 26.59 -12.60 -1.01
CA PHE A 78 25.17 -12.25 -0.98
C PHE A 78 24.33 -13.32 -0.30
N LEU A 79 24.44 -14.58 -0.73
CA LEU A 79 23.60 -15.67 -0.21
C LEU A 79 23.90 -15.96 1.26
N LEU A 80 25.16 -15.87 1.70
CA LEU A 80 25.51 -15.99 3.12
C LEU A 80 24.88 -14.87 3.95
N LEU A 81 25.06 -13.62 3.52
CA LEU A 81 24.50 -12.46 4.21
C LEU A 81 22.97 -12.51 4.26
N LEU A 82 22.34 -12.88 3.15
CA LEU A 82 20.89 -13.03 3.06
C LEU A 82 20.38 -14.15 3.97
N THR A 83 21.09 -15.27 4.04
CA THR A 83 20.76 -16.38 4.95
C THR A 83 20.83 -15.95 6.41
N ILE A 84 21.90 -15.26 6.82
CA ILE A 84 22.06 -14.72 8.17
C ILE A 84 20.93 -13.73 8.49
N PHE A 85 20.64 -12.84 7.55
CA PHE A 85 19.59 -11.83 7.73
C PHE A 85 18.21 -12.47 7.89
N VAL A 86 17.81 -13.37 6.99
CA VAL A 86 16.52 -14.07 7.06
C VAL A 86 16.40 -14.88 8.35
N TYR A 87 17.46 -15.57 8.75
CA TYR A 87 17.51 -16.29 10.02
C TYR A 87 17.23 -15.37 11.22
N LEU A 88 17.92 -14.23 11.29
CA LEU A 88 17.76 -13.27 12.37
C LEU A 88 16.38 -12.59 12.36
N TYR A 89 15.86 -12.26 11.17
CA TYR A 89 14.53 -11.68 10.99
C TYR A 89 13.43 -12.60 11.50
N VAL A 90 13.39 -13.84 10.99
CA VAL A 90 12.34 -14.80 11.32
C VAL A 90 12.31 -15.12 12.80
N LYS A 91 13.47 -15.13 13.46
CA LYS A 91 13.59 -15.40 14.89
C LYS A 91 13.13 -14.24 15.79
N LYS A 92 13.26 -12.98 15.34
CA LYS A 92 13.12 -11.79 16.21
C LYS A 92 12.10 -10.74 15.75
N SER A 93 11.50 -10.87 14.57
CA SER A 93 10.68 -9.81 13.99
C SER A 93 9.50 -10.32 13.15
N LEU A 94 9.39 -11.62 12.90
CA LEU A 94 8.30 -12.15 12.07
C LEU A 94 6.96 -11.98 12.76
N LEU A 95 6.01 -11.31 12.11
CA LEU A 95 4.70 -10.95 12.68
C LEU A 95 4.77 -10.15 13.99
N GLU A 96 5.92 -9.56 14.32
CA GLU A 96 6.11 -8.76 15.54
C GLU A 96 6.06 -7.27 15.23
N GLY A 97 5.05 -6.58 15.77
CA GLY A 97 4.90 -5.13 15.73
C GLY A 97 3.49 -4.67 15.38
N SER A 98 3.12 -3.47 15.82
CA SER A 98 1.83 -2.84 15.46
C SER A 98 1.84 -2.29 14.03
N HIS A 99 0.67 -2.01 13.44
CA HIS A 99 0.55 -1.29 12.17
C HIS A 99 1.42 -0.01 12.12
N SER A 100 1.50 0.73 13.22
CA SER A 100 2.28 1.97 13.30
C SER A 100 3.79 1.71 13.14
N GLU A 101 4.29 0.61 13.69
CA GLU A 101 5.69 0.21 13.59
C GLU A 101 6.03 -0.26 12.18
N TYR A 102 5.16 -1.06 11.57
CA TYR A 102 5.31 -1.46 10.16
C TYR A 102 5.29 -0.24 9.23
N ALA A 103 4.37 0.71 9.43
CA ALA A 103 4.32 1.95 8.66
C ALA A 103 5.63 2.75 8.78
N TYR A 104 6.17 2.86 9.99
CA TYR A 104 7.43 3.56 10.24
C TYR A 104 8.62 2.87 9.58
N LYS A 105 8.72 1.54 9.72
CA LYS A 105 9.77 0.72 9.08
C LYS A 105 9.72 0.90 7.56
N ILE A 106 8.55 0.72 6.95
CA ILE A 106 8.32 0.85 5.50
C ILE A 106 8.68 2.25 5.00
N LYS A 107 8.27 3.31 5.72
CA LYS A 107 8.62 4.69 5.35
C LYS A 107 10.14 4.89 5.30
N ASN A 108 10.86 4.42 6.32
CA ASN A 108 12.31 4.60 6.40
C ASN A 108 13.05 3.79 5.33
N THR A 109 12.61 2.56 5.08
CA THR A 109 13.19 1.74 4.01
C THR A 109 12.88 2.30 2.63
N TYR A 110 11.72 2.95 2.41
CA TYR A 110 11.44 3.64 1.14
C TYR A 110 12.39 4.79 0.91
N VAL A 111 12.60 5.65 1.93
CA VAL A 111 13.57 6.75 1.85
C VAL A 111 14.96 6.21 1.54
N LEU A 112 15.35 5.11 2.19
CA LEU A 112 16.62 4.43 1.94
C LEU A 112 16.71 3.89 0.51
N CYS A 113 15.66 3.26 -0.02
CA CYS A 113 15.62 2.81 -1.42
C CYS A 113 15.79 3.96 -2.41
N PHE A 114 15.15 5.12 -2.17
CA PHE A 114 15.32 6.29 -3.04
C PHE A 114 16.74 6.87 -3.00
N ILE A 115 17.31 7.01 -1.80
CA ILE A 115 18.68 7.52 -1.64
C ILE A 115 19.67 6.58 -2.33
N LEU A 116 19.53 5.27 -2.14
CA LEU A 116 20.44 4.29 -2.71
C LEU A 116 20.26 4.13 -4.22
N GLY A 117 19.03 4.15 -4.71
CA GLY A 117 18.76 4.18 -6.14
C GLY A 117 19.34 5.42 -6.82
N TYR A 118 19.32 6.58 -6.14
CA TYR A 118 19.96 7.80 -6.65
C TYR A 118 21.49 7.69 -6.65
N ILE A 119 22.08 7.17 -5.56
CA ILE A 119 23.53 6.97 -5.47
C ILE A 119 24.01 5.97 -6.53
N SER A 120 23.32 4.84 -6.70
CA SER A 120 23.68 3.85 -7.71
C SER A 120 23.53 4.42 -9.12
N ALA A 121 22.54 5.28 -9.38
CA ALA A 121 22.34 5.90 -10.69
C ALA A 121 23.49 6.82 -11.04
N LYS A 122 23.95 7.59 -10.05
CA LYS A 122 25.09 8.48 -10.22
C LYS A 122 26.41 7.72 -10.37
N ALA A 123 26.55 6.56 -9.70
CA ALA A 123 27.78 5.80 -9.69
C ALA A 123 27.97 4.89 -10.92
N PHE A 124 26.87 4.30 -11.43
CA PHE A 124 26.90 3.26 -12.47
C PHE A 124 26.05 3.57 -13.70
N GLY A 125 25.34 4.70 -13.73
CA GLY A 125 24.40 5.05 -14.81
C GLY A 125 23.05 4.33 -14.69
N LEU A 126 22.06 4.81 -15.45
CA LEU A 126 20.67 4.29 -15.41
C LEU A 126 20.53 2.92 -16.09
N ASP A 127 21.33 2.65 -17.13
CA ASP A 127 21.30 1.39 -17.88
C ASP A 127 22.11 0.26 -17.23
N GLY A 128 22.87 0.58 -16.18
CA GLY A 128 23.68 -0.37 -15.43
C GLY A 128 22.87 -1.19 -14.41
N HIS A 129 23.45 -1.35 -13.23
CA HIS A 129 22.93 -2.20 -12.15
C HIS A 129 21.52 -1.82 -11.63
N ILE A 130 21.02 -0.61 -11.92
CA ILE A 130 19.66 -0.23 -11.53
C ILE A 130 18.60 -1.01 -12.30
N ASN A 131 18.80 -1.25 -13.59
CA ASN A 131 17.79 -1.92 -14.41
C ASN A 131 17.55 -3.36 -13.93
N THR A 132 18.58 -4.02 -13.39
CA THR A 132 18.45 -5.36 -12.78
C THR A 132 17.85 -5.31 -11.38
N ALA A 133 18.02 -4.22 -10.63
CA ALA A 133 17.42 -4.01 -9.30
C ALA A 133 15.96 -3.55 -9.33
N LEU A 134 15.56 -2.81 -10.36
CA LEU A 134 14.24 -2.20 -10.50
C LEU A 134 13.06 -3.17 -10.30
N PRO A 135 13.09 -4.42 -10.83
CA PRO A 135 12.03 -5.39 -10.59
C PRO A 135 11.86 -5.75 -9.11
N PHE A 136 12.94 -5.74 -8.34
CA PHE A 136 12.88 -6.06 -6.93
C PHE A 136 12.39 -4.87 -6.11
N TYR A 137 12.70 -3.63 -6.51
CA TYR A 137 12.07 -2.43 -5.94
C TYR A 137 10.56 -2.42 -6.17
N THR A 138 10.07 -2.76 -7.36
CA THR A 138 8.62 -2.80 -7.64
C THR A 138 7.92 -3.88 -6.83
N ILE A 139 8.48 -5.10 -6.77
CA ILE A 139 7.95 -6.19 -5.92
C ILE A 139 7.94 -5.75 -4.46
N TYR A 140 9.00 -5.10 -3.99
CA TYR A 140 9.11 -4.58 -2.63
C TYR A 140 8.02 -3.56 -2.30
N PHE A 141 7.83 -2.54 -3.15
CA PHE A 141 6.81 -1.51 -2.93
C PHE A 141 5.40 -2.12 -2.92
N ILE A 142 5.08 -2.98 -3.88
CA ILE A 142 3.76 -3.61 -3.96
C ILE A 142 3.50 -4.50 -2.74
N SER A 143 4.44 -5.39 -2.40
CA SER A 143 4.29 -6.33 -1.29
C SER A 143 4.22 -5.63 0.06
N SER A 144 5.04 -4.60 0.30
CA SER A 144 5.02 -3.83 1.55
C SER A 144 3.74 -3.01 1.73
N LEU A 145 3.17 -2.43 0.65
CA LEU A 145 1.87 -1.76 0.73
C LEU A 145 0.72 -2.72 1.06
N ILE A 146 0.73 -3.91 0.44
CA ILE A 146 -0.28 -4.95 0.73
C ILE A 146 -0.10 -5.48 2.16
N LEU A 147 1.14 -5.66 2.61
CA LEU A 147 1.44 -6.04 3.99
C LEU A 147 0.89 -5.01 4.98
N LEU A 148 1.17 -3.72 4.77
CA LEU A 148 0.70 -2.65 5.64
C LEU A 148 -0.83 -2.62 5.72
N ARG A 149 -1.51 -2.75 4.57
CA ARG A 149 -2.97 -2.85 4.53
C ARG A 149 -3.47 -4.08 5.29
N THR A 150 -2.80 -5.22 5.12
CA THR A 150 -3.20 -6.48 5.76
C THR A 150 -3.07 -6.36 7.28
N ILE A 151 -1.97 -5.83 7.78
CA ILE A 151 -1.74 -5.60 9.21
C ILE A 151 -2.77 -4.61 9.74
N ARG A 152 -3.07 -3.53 9.02
CA ARG A 152 -4.15 -2.59 9.40
C ARG A 152 -5.50 -3.29 9.56
N HIS A 153 -5.85 -4.20 8.65
CA HIS A 153 -7.11 -4.92 8.69
C HIS A 153 -7.16 -5.94 9.83
N ILE A 154 -6.02 -6.56 10.15
CA ILE A 154 -5.86 -7.43 11.31
C ILE A 154 -6.01 -6.62 12.60
N ASP A 155 -5.29 -5.49 12.72
CA ASP A 155 -5.37 -4.58 13.87
C ASP A 155 -6.78 -3.99 14.06
N SER A 156 -7.56 -3.88 12.98
CA SER A 156 -8.96 -3.38 13.02
C SER A 156 -9.99 -4.48 13.27
N ASN A 157 -9.57 -5.72 13.61
CA ASN A 157 -10.43 -6.89 13.84
C ASN A 157 -11.43 -7.17 12.69
N MET A 158 -11.04 -6.93 11.44
CA MET A 158 -11.87 -7.31 10.30
C MET A 158 -11.92 -8.83 10.12
N ASP A 159 -13.02 -9.34 9.55
CA ASP A 159 -13.21 -10.78 9.28
C ASP A 159 -11.99 -11.40 8.58
N VAL A 160 -11.37 -12.37 9.25
CA VAL A 160 -10.14 -13.05 8.80
C VAL A 160 -10.34 -13.72 7.43
N GLU A 161 -11.54 -14.23 7.15
CA GLU A 161 -11.86 -14.84 5.86
C GLU A 161 -11.88 -13.84 4.70
N LYS A 162 -12.44 -12.64 4.93
CA LYS A 162 -12.46 -11.57 3.92
C LYS A 162 -11.05 -11.05 3.65
N ILE A 163 -10.23 -10.94 4.70
CA ILE A 163 -8.79 -10.60 4.57
C ILE A 163 -8.09 -11.67 3.74
N ARG A 164 -8.28 -12.95 4.08
CA ARG A 164 -7.66 -14.08 3.37
C ARG A 164 -8.02 -14.10 1.88
N LYS A 165 -9.30 -13.97 1.53
CA LYS A 165 -9.75 -13.99 0.13
C LYS A 165 -9.14 -12.85 -0.69
N ASN A 166 -9.02 -11.65 -0.11
CA ASN A 166 -8.38 -10.52 -0.78
C ASN A 166 -6.87 -10.70 -0.89
N ASN A 167 -6.23 -11.23 0.15
CA ASN A 167 -4.80 -11.50 0.16
C ASN A 167 -4.38 -12.54 -0.88
N ILE A 168 -5.17 -13.60 -1.07
CA ILE A 168 -4.93 -14.57 -2.14
C ILE A 168 -4.99 -13.90 -3.53
N LYS A 169 -5.96 -13.01 -3.77
CA LYS A 169 -6.04 -12.25 -5.02
C LYS A 169 -4.81 -11.37 -5.23
N TYR A 170 -4.32 -10.73 -4.17
CA TYR A 170 -3.11 -9.91 -4.23
C TYR A 170 -1.85 -10.74 -4.45
N LEU A 171 -1.75 -11.95 -3.87
CA LEU A 171 -0.66 -12.88 -4.16
C LEU A 171 -0.69 -13.34 -5.61
N MET A 172 -1.87 -13.63 -6.18
CA MET A 172 -2.02 -13.94 -7.60
C MET A 172 -1.57 -12.77 -8.48
N LEU A 173 -1.91 -11.54 -8.09
CA LEU A 173 -1.47 -10.33 -8.79
C LEU A 173 0.05 -10.17 -8.72
N ILE A 174 0.67 -10.36 -7.55
CA ILE A 174 2.13 -10.35 -7.43
C ILE A 174 2.73 -11.45 -8.31
N ALA A 175 2.22 -12.68 -8.26
CA ALA A 175 2.71 -13.79 -9.07
C ALA A 175 2.63 -13.51 -10.58
N LEU A 176 1.66 -12.71 -11.04
CA LEU A 176 1.53 -12.29 -12.44
C LEU A 176 2.45 -11.12 -12.80
N VAL A 177 2.57 -10.11 -11.93
CA VAL A 177 3.42 -8.93 -12.16
C VAL A 177 4.90 -9.27 -12.09
N THR A 178 5.26 -10.24 -11.26
CA THR A 178 6.66 -10.56 -10.96
C THR A 178 7.44 -11.07 -12.20
N PRO A 179 6.95 -12.04 -13.02
CA PRO A 179 7.59 -12.45 -14.26
C PRO A 179 7.70 -11.32 -15.29
N ILE A 180 6.63 -10.51 -15.41
CA ILE A 180 6.60 -9.34 -16.30
C ILE A 180 7.69 -8.35 -15.91
N SER A 181 7.82 -8.09 -14.61
CA SER A 181 8.83 -7.18 -14.09
C SER A 181 10.24 -7.75 -14.27
N ALA A 182 10.44 -9.07 -14.17
CA ALA A 182 11.76 -9.69 -14.26
C ALA A 182 12.31 -9.79 -15.70
N SER A 183 11.46 -10.07 -16.70
CA SER A 183 11.89 -10.25 -18.09
C SER A 183 12.01 -8.91 -18.83
N GLN A 184 13.22 -8.59 -19.28
CA GLN A 184 13.46 -7.38 -20.09
C GLN A 184 12.72 -7.42 -21.42
N ASP A 185 12.62 -8.59 -22.05
CA ASP A 185 11.88 -8.79 -23.30
C ASP A 185 10.37 -8.51 -23.13
N LEU A 186 9.78 -9.02 -22.03
CA LEU A 186 8.37 -8.74 -21.71
C LEU A 186 8.16 -7.27 -21.38
N ARG A 187 9.06 -6.63 -20.62
CA ARG A 187 8.98 -5.19 -20.33
C ARG A 187 9.01 -4.36 -21.62
N ASN A 188 9.95 -4.66 -22.52
CA ASN A 188 10.09 -3.97 -23.80
C ASN A 188 8.86 -4.19 -24.69
N TYR A 189 8.37 -5.44 -24.78
CA TYR A 189 7.17 -5.76 -25.53
C TYR A 189 5.95 -4.97 -25.04
N ILE A 190 5.74 -4.91 -23.72
CA ILE A 190 4.64 -4.16 -23.11
C ILE A 190 4.82 -2.65 -23.35
N TRP A 191 6.05 -2.13 -23.20
CA TRP A 191 6.33 -0.72 -23.40
C TRP A 191 6.06 -0.26 -24.83
N ILE A 192 6.48 -1.05 -25.84
CA ILE A 192 6.22 -0.75 -27.26
C ILE A 192 4.71 -0.71 -27.51
N ARG A 193 3.96 -1.70 -27.02
CA ARG A 193 2.50 -1.75 -27.16
C ARG A 193 1.80 -0.60 -26.44
N PHE A 194 2.29 -0.25 -25.25
CA PHE A 194 1.78 0.87 -24.47
C PHE A 194 2.04 2.21 -25.17
N LYS A 195 3.27 2.45 -25.64
CA LYS A 195 3.66 3.64 -26.41
C LYS A 195 2.74 3.82 -27.61
N TYR A 196 2.53 2.76 -28.39
CA TYR A 196 1.61 2.77 -29.54
C TYR A 196 0.15 3.10 -29.16
N LEU A 197 -0.37 2.52 -28.08
CA LEU A 197 -1.72 2.83 -27.60
C LEU A 197 -1.83 4.27 -27.07
N PHE A 198 -0.82 4.71 -26.33
CA PHE A 198 -0.73 6.05 -25.77
C PHE A 198 -0.66 7.10 -26.88
N GLU A 199 0.18 6.89 -27.90
CA GLU A 199 0.26 7.75 -29.09
C GLU A 199 -1.08 7.85 -29.80
N LYS A 200 -1.80 6.75 -30.01
CA LYS A 200 -3.17 6.78 -30.58
C LYS A 200 -4.12 7.59 -29.72
N LEU A 201 -4.07 7.43 -28.40
CA LEU A 201 -4.91 8.18 -27.47
C LEU A 201 -4.58 9.68 -27.53
N MET A 202 -3.29 10.02 -27.56
CA MET A 202 -2.83 11.39 -27.70
C MET A 202 -3.28 11.99 -29.04
N ILE A 203 -3.21 11.25 -30.14
CA ILE A 203 -3.75 11.69 -31.42
C ILE A 203 -5.25 11.97 -31.29
N ILE A 204 -6.04 11.06 -30.70
CA ILE A 204 -7.49 11.27 -30.51
C ILE A 204 -7.79 12.53 -29.68
N VAL A 205 -7.01 12.80 -28.64
CA VAL A 205 -7.21 13.95 -27.73
C VAL A 205 -6.74 15.27 -28.35
N PHE A 206 -5.57 15.28 -28.99
CA PHE A 206 -4.93 16.51 -29.48
C PHE A 206 -5.28 16.85 -30.94
N TYR A 207 -5.74 15.89 -31.74
CA TYR A 207 -6.14 16.13 -33.13
C TYR A 207 -7.34 17.08 -33.28
N PRO A 208 -8.39 17.03 -32.44
CA PRO A 208 -9.45 18.03 -32.46
C PRO A 208 -8.94 19.43 -32.12
N MET A 209 -8.02 19.56 -31.16
CA MET A 209 -7.39 20.85 -30.82
C MET A 209 -6.59 21.39 -32.00
N TYR A 210 -5.88 20.52 -32.74
CA TYR A 210 -5.20 20.88 -33.98
C TYR A 210 -6.17 21.35 -35.07
N LEU A 211 -7.31 20.66 -35.27
CA LEU A 211 -8.34 21.08 -36.24
C LEU A 211 -8.96 22.43 -35.89
N ILE A 212 -9.20 22.68 -34.60
CA ILE A 212 -9.70 23.97 -34.12
C ILE A 212 -8.66 25.06 -34.36
N GLY A 213 -7.39 24.82 -34.03
CA GLY A 213 -6.30 25.77 -34.32
C GLY A 213 -6.20 26.12 -35.80
N LYS A 214 -6.39 25.14 -36.69
CA LYS A 214 -6.40 25.33 -38.14
C LYS A 214 -7.58 26.19 -38.64
N LEU A 215 -8.72 26.21 -37.94
CA LEU A 215 -9.86 27.05 -38.30
C LEU A 215 -9.64 28.53 -37.97
N PHE A 216 -8.78 28.84 -36.99
CA PHE A 216 -8.56 30.20 -36.50
C PHE A 216 -7.36 30.92 -37.11
N ASP A 217 -6.49 30.25 -37.87
CA ASP A 217 -5.23 30.85 -38.33
C ASP A 217 -5.11 30.86 -39.86
N ARG A 218 -5.08 32.08 -40.43
CA ARG A 218 -4.97 32.34 -41.88
C ARG A 218 -3.51 32.36 -42.38
N ASP A 219 -2.53 32.30 -41.46
CA ASP A 219 -1.08 32.37 -41.77
C ASP A 219 -0.25 31.26 -41.11
N TRP A 220 -0.76 30.03 -41.12
CA TRP A 220 -0.09 28.86 -40.52
C TRP A 220 1.19 28.39 -41.24
N ARG A 221 1.65 29.04 -42.33
CA ARG A 221 2.89 28.65 -43.03
C ARG A 221 4.17 28.76 -42.19
N LYS A 222 4.12 29.40 -41.01
CA LYS A 222 5.25 29.52 -40.08
C LYS A 222 5.20 28.57 -38.88
N ILE A 223 4.08 27.90 -38.65
CA ILE A 223 4.03 26.86 -37.62
C ILE A 223 4.37 25.55 -38.33
N LYS A 224 5.69 25.31 -38.42
CA LYS A 224 6.21 23.95 -38.47
C LYS A 224 5.75 23.31 -37.16
N VAL A 225 4.55 22.71 -37.18
CA VAL A 225 4.25 21.60 -36.28
C VAL A 225 5.39 20.64 -36.54
N GLY A 226 6.34 20.60 -35.60
CA GLY A 226 7.54 19.81 -35.73
C GLY A 226 7.13 18.43 -36.20
N SER A 227 7.56 18.12 -37.41
CA SER A 227 7.48 16.78 -37.99
C SER A 227 8.25 15.77 -37.13
N SER A 228 8.90 16.18 -36.04
CA SER A 228 9.45 15.28 -35.03
C SER A 228 8.44 14.30 -34.42
N LEU A 229 7.13 14.62 -34.37
CA LEU A 229 6.13 13.63 -33.90
C LEU A 229 5.64 12.65 -34.98
N PHE A 230 5.97 12.88 -36.27
CA PHE A 230 5.43 12.09 -37.40
C PHE A 230 6.48 11.63 -38.42
N GLU A 231 7.72 12.11 -38.36
CA GLU A 231 8.80 11.86 -39.33
C GLU A 231 9.97 11.05 -38.75
N GLU A 232 9.94 10.74 -37.44
CA GLU A 232 10.85 9.77 -36.80
C GLU A 232 10.42 8.30 -37.00
N VAL A 233 9.47 8.03 -37.91
CA VAL A 233 8.99 6.66 -38.19
C VAL A 233 9.92 5.90 -39.15
N GLY A 234 11.22 6.21 -39.18
CA GLY A 234 12.17 5.53 -40.07
C GLY A 234 13.66 5.76 -39.85
N LYS A 235 14.08 6.43 -38.77
CA LYS A 235 15.52 6.71 -38.53
C LYS A 235 16.01 6.44 -37.10
N ASP A 236 15.30 5.62 -36.32
CA ASP A 236 15.76 5.16 -35.00
C ASP A 236 16.82 4.04 -35.04
N THR A 237 17.63 4.00 -36.10
CA THR A 237 18.88 3.20 -36.12
C THR A 237 20.14 4.04 -36.12
N VAL A 238 20.05 5.38 -36.13
CA VAL A 238 21.24 6.27 -36.25
C VAL A 238 21.45 7.18 -35.03
N TYR A 239 20.47 7.31 -34.12
CA TYR A 239 20.63 8.09 -32.89
C TYR A 239 21.51 7.44 -31.79
N ASN A 240 22.19 6.34 -32.12
CA ASN A 240 23.13 5.63 -31.24
C ASN A 240 24.61 5.91 -31.55
N LEU A 241 24.95 6.76 -32.54
CA LEU A 241 26.34 7.07 -32.87
C LEU A 241 26.79 8.45 -32.36
N GLU A 242 25.94 9.48 -32.41
CA GLU A 242 26.34 10.85 -32.02
C GLU A 242 26.23 11.13 -30.50
N LEU A 243 25.48 10.32 -29.74
CA LEU A 243 25.53 10.36 -28.27
C LEU A 243 26.71 9.55 -27.71
N GLN A 244 27.39 8.77 -28.56
CA GLN A 244 28.55 7.97 -28.16
C GLN A 244 29.84 8.81 -28.23
N GLU A 245 29.93 9.79 -29.14
CA GLU A 245 31.11 10.65 -29.29
C GLU A 245 31.16 11.84 -28.30
N ALA A 246 30.02 12.25 -27.72
CA ALA A 246 30.01 13.34 -26.73
C ALA A 246 30.28 12.88 -25.28
N THR A 247 30.53 11.59 -25.06
CA THR A 247 30.79 11.02 -23.72
C THR A 247 32.21 10.48 -23.55
N GLU A 248 33.07 10.60 -24.57
CA GLU A 248 34.44 10.06 -24.56
C GLU A 248 35.55 11.08 -24.23
N GLU A 249 35.21 12.31 -23.85
CA GLU A 249 36.20 13.26 -23.30
C GLU A 249 35.94 13.56 -21.81
N ALA A 250 35.95 12.51 -21.02
CA ALA A 250 36.48 12.60 -19.67
C ALA A 250 37.25 11.31 -19.42
N GLU A 251 38.58 11.40 -19.45
CA GLU A 251 39.47 10.38 -18.89
C GLU A 251 39.15 10.19 -17.40
N ILE A 252 38.12 9.39 -17.12
CA ILE A 252 37.86 8.91 -15.78
C ILE A 252 38.89 7.81 -15.57
N GLN A 253 39.96 8.14 -14.83
CA GLN A 253 40.87 7.16 -14.26
C GLN A 253 40.06 5.94 -13.78
N ASP A 254 40.42 4.78 -14.28
CA ASP A 254 39.64 3.55 -14.15
C ASP A 254 39.71 3.02 -12.70
N PHE A 255 38.92 3.65 -11.81
CA PHE A 255 38.80 3.28 -10.41
C PHE A 255 37.79 2.14 -10.19
N THR A 256 37.66 1.22 -11.14
CA THR A 256 36.69 0.12 -11.08
C THR A 256 36.80 -0.68 -9.76
N ILE A 257 38.02 -0.90 -9.25
CA ILE A 257 38.25 -1.57 -7.96
C ILE A 257 37.76 -0.70 -6.78
N LEU A 258 38.03 0.61 -6.81
CA LEU A 258 37.64 1.54 -5.75
C LEU A 258 36.12 1.72 -5.68
N LYS A 259 35.44 1.71 -6.85
CA LYS A 259 33.97 1.68 -6.96
C LYS A 259 33.39 0.42 -6.33
N ILE A 260 33.98 -0.75 -6.59
CA ILE A 260 33.55 -2.03 -5.99
C ILE A 260 33.73 -2.03 -4.47
N ILE A 261 34.86 -1.52 -3.98
CA ILE A 261 35.14 -1.43 -2.53
C ILE A 261 34.15 -0.49 -1.85
N PHE A 262 33.93 0.70 -2.43
CA PHE A 262 32.99 1.68 -1.90
C PHE A 262 31.56 1.14 -1.90
N ALA A 263 31.14 0.49 -2.99
CA ALA A 263 29.84 -0.17 -3.09
C ALA A 263 29.66 -1.28 -2.05
N SER A 264 30.71 -2.04 -1.74
CA SER A 264 30.65 -3.14 -0.76
C SER A 264 30.48 -2.61 0.66
N ILE A 265 31.23 -1.57 1.02
CA ILE A 265 31.13 -0.89 2.32
C ILE A 265 29.74 -0.27 2.48
N LEU A 266 29.26 0.41 1.44
CA LEU A 266 27.96 1.07 1.44
C LEU A 266 26.82 0.04 1.56
N PHE A 267 26.91 -1.08 0.83
CA PHE A 267 25.96 -2.17 0.97
C PHE A 267 25.95 -2.76 2.39
N LEU A 268 27.12 -3.05 2.99
CA LEU A 268 27.19 -3.57 4.36
C LEU A 268 26.62 -2.59 5.38
N MET A 269 26.91 -1.30 5.23
CA MET A 269 26.32 -0.24 6.06
C MET A 269 24.80 -0.19 5.92
N VAL A 270 24.29 -0.34 4.71
CA VAL A 270 22.85 -0.37 4.42
C VAL A 270 22.20 -1.61 5.05
N VAL A 271 22.79 -2.78 4.90
CA VAL A 271 22.29 -4.01 5.54
C VAL A 271 22.24 -3.84 7.05
N PHE A 272 23.27 -3.22 7.63
CA PHE A 272 23.30 -2.92 9.06
C PHE A 272 22.20 -1.94 9.48
N ILE A 273 21.94 -0.90 8.68
CA ILE A 273 20.84 0.05 8.92
C ILE A 273 19.49 -0.67 8.83
N VAL A 274 19.27 -1.47 7.79
CA VAL A 274 18.03 -2.25 7.60
C VAL A 274 17.84 -3.22 8.76
N TYR A 275 18.91 -3.94 9.17
CA TYR A 275 18.92 -4.78 10.37
C TYR A 275 18.48 -4.00 11.62
N LYS A 276 19.09 -2.83 11.86
CA LYS A 276 18.79 -2.00 13.04
C LYS A 276 17.36 -1.45 13.01
N LEU A 277 16.87 -1.02 11.84
CA LEU A 277 15.52 -0.50 11.66
C LEU A 277 14.46 -1.57 11.93
N ILE A 278 14.77 -2.82 11.59
CA ILE A 278 13.82 -3.92 11.68
C ILE A 278 13.85 -4.60 13.06
N MET A 279 15.04 -4.89 13.62
CA MET A 279 15.18 -5.69 14.84
C MET A 279 15.24 -4.89 16.15
N LYS A 280 15.54 -3.59 16.14
CA LYS A 280 15.74 -2.82 17.39
C LYS A 280 14.44 -2.26 18.01
N SER A 281 13.28 -2.36 17.35
CA SER A 281 12.01 -1.83 17.89
C SER A 281 11.18 -2.83 18.72
N SER A 282 11.46 -4.14 18.65
CA SER A 282 10.64 -5.22 19.25
C SER A 282 10.76 -5.35 20.80
N THR A 283 11.28 -4.33 21.50
CA THR A 283 11.44 -4.40 22.97
C THR A 283 10.29 -3.81 23.77
N ARG A 284 9.24 -3.29 23.13
CA ARG A 284 7.98 -3.03 23.84
C ARG A 284 7.20 -4.32 23.95
N GLN A 285 7.53 -5.05 25.00
CA GLN A 285 6.77 -6.14 25.58
C GLN A 285 5.29 -5.77 25.54
N TYR A 286 4.54 -6.41 24.63
CA TYR A 286 3.09 -6.29 24.59
C TYR A 286 2.60 -6.98 25.85
N SER A 287 2.34 -6.19 26.89
CA SER A 287 1.59 -6.67 28.04
C SER A 287 0.25 -7.16 27.51
N ASP A 288 -0.01 -8.43 27.78
CA ASP A 288 -1.21 -9.20 27.49
C ASP A 288 -2.45 -8.58 28.17
N ILE A 289 -2.87 -7.42 27.67
CA ILE A 289 -4.16 -6.83 27.98
C ILE A 289 -4.86 -6.74 26.65
N SER A 290 -5.80 -7.66 26.46
CA SER A 290 -6.85 -7.64 25.43
C SER A 290 -7.69 -6.37 25.57
N TYR A 291 -7.12 -5.23 25.24
CA TYR A 291 -7.90 -4.04 24.93
C TYR A 291 -8.45 -4.24 23.53
N THR A 292 -9.67 -4.78 23.46
CA THR A 292 -10.55 -4.54 22.31
C THR A 292 -10.78 -3.04 22.29
N GLU A 293 -9.98 -2.33 21.50
CA GLU A 293 -10.21 -0.93 21.18
C GLU A 293 -11.48 -0.88 20.33
N GLU A 294 -12.65 -0.89 20.99
CA GLU A 294 -13.90 -0.48 20.37
C GLU A 294 -13.73 0.98 19.99
N ARG A 295 -13.24 1.21 18.77
CA ARG A 295 -13.24 2.52 18.16
C ARG A 295 -14.69 2.87 17.85
N GLU A 296 -15.40 3.40 18.83
CA GLU A 296 -16.47 4.32 18.52
C GLU A 296 -15.84 5.47 17.73
N PHE A 297 -16.19 5.54 16.44
CA PHE A 297 -15.95 6.75 15.67
C PHE A 297 -16.67 7.89 16.38
N ILE A 298 -15.96 8.63 17.21
CA ILE A 298 -16.35 10.01 17.54
C ILE A 298 -16.25 10.75 16.21
N ARG A 299 -17.36 10.78 15.46
CA ARG A 299 -17.50 11.70 14.35
C ARG A 299 -17.29 13.07 14.96
N ASP A 300 -16.14 13.64 14.65
CA ASP A 300 -15.82 15.02 14.93
C ASP A 300 -16.86 15.88 14.20
N THR A 301 -17.97 16.17 14.89
CA THR A 301 -19.06 17.03 14.39
C THR A 301 -18.62 18.49 14.33
N SER A 302 -17.36 18.77 14.65
CA SER A 302 -16.72 20.08 14.57
C SER A 302 -16.21 20.44 13.16
N ARG A 303 -16.29 19.54 12.16
CA ARG A 303 -16.05 19.92 10.77
C ARG A 303 -17.18 20.85 10.29
N LYS A 304 -16.87 22.15 10.34
CA LYS A 304 -17.53 23.29 9.68
C LYS A 304 -18.68 22.84 8.78
N LYS A 305 -19.91 23.16 9.19
CA LYS A 305 -21.14 23.08 8.39
C LYS A 305 -20.93 23.71 7.02
N ARG A 306 -20.38 22.94 6.07
CA ARG A 306 -20.53 23.21 4.65
C ARG A 306 -22.02 23.02 4.39
N ARG A 307 -22.72 24.14 4.22
CA ARG A 307 -24.12 24.24 3.79
C ARG A 307 -24.43 23.14 2.77
N ARG A 308 -25.02 22.03 3.21
CA ARG A 308 -25.68 21.05 2.33
C ARG A 308 -27.16 21.34 2.43
N TRP A 309 -27.63 22.23 1.58
CA TRP A 309 -29.02 22.63 1.51
C TRP A 309 -29.88 21.66 0.66
N PHE A 310 -29.28 20.59 0.10
CA PHE A 310 -29.95 19.77 -0.92
C PHE A 310 -29.87 18.25 -0.79
N PHE A 311 -29.35 17.69 0.31
CA PHE A 311 -29.43 16.23 0.52
C PHE A 311 -30.47 15.93 1.60
N ARG A 312 -31.67 15.48 1.17
CA ARG A 312 -32.59 14.75 2.03
C ARG A 312 -31.79 13.61 2.68
N GLU A 313 -31.80 13.58 4.01
CA GLU A 313 -31.12 12.53 4.78
C GLU A 313 -31.69 11.17 4.34
N LYS A 314 -30.83 10.28 3.83
CA LYS A 314 -31.25 8.99 3.28
C LYS A 314 -31.81 8.13 4.40
N TYR A 315 -32.97 7.51 4.19
CA TYR A 315 -33.56 6.58 5.14
C TYR A 315 -32.59 5.40 5.39
N PRO A 316 -32.21 5.12 6.66
CA PRO A 316 -31.23 4.08 6.98
C PRO A 316 -31.78 2.67 6.77
N VAL A 317 -30.88 1.70 6.54
CA VAL A 317 -31.24 0.29 6.31
C VAL A 317 -31.36 -0.47 7.64
N ASP A 318 -30.50 -0.18 8.60
CA ASP A 318 -30.47 -0.86 9.91
C ASP A 318 -31.62 -0.43 10.83
N LEU A 319 -32.26 -1.38 11.52
CA LEU A 319 -33.44 -1.13 12.36
C LEU A 319 -33.13 -0.18 13.53
N ARG A 320 -31.95 -0.32 14.17
CA ARG A 320 -31.55 0.62 15.24
C ARG A 320 -31.31 2.01 14.68
N GLU A 321 -30.69 2.13 13.51
CA GLU A 321 -30.53 3.42 12.84
C GLU A 321 -31.87 4.05 12.45
N GLN A 322 -32.88 3.26 12.06
CA GLN A 322 -34.22 3.74 11.76
C GLN A 322 -34.91 4.36 12.98
N VAL A 323 -34.82 3.72 14.16
CA VAL A 323 -35.31 4.30 15.42
C VAL A 323 -34.60 5.63 15.74
N ARG A 324 -33.26 5.66 15.60
CA ARG A 324 -32.46 6.88 15.83
C ARG A 324 -32.80 8.00 14.85
N PHE A 325 -33.19 7.65 13.62
CA PHE A 325 -33.60 8.59 12.59
C PHE A 325 -34.91 9.30 12.96
N PHE A 326 -35.93 8.57 13.43
CA PHE A 326 -37.18 9.19 13.89
C PHE A 326 -37.00 10.02 15.16
N TYR A 327 -36.17 9.55 16.10
CA TYR A 327 -35.84 10.35 17.29
C TYR A 327 -35.13 11.67 16.93
N ARG A 328 -34.23 11.66 15.93
CA ARG A 328 -33.58 12.89 15.43
C ARG A 328 -34.60 13.86 14.83
N LYS A 329 -35.53 13.37 14.03
CA LYS A 329 -36.60 14.20 13.46
C LYS A 329 -37.49 14.82 14.55
N TYR A 330 -37.79 14.07 15.61
CA TYR A 330 -38.47 14.59 16.78
C TYR A 330 -37.68 15.75 17.44
N LEU A 331 -36.38 15.59 17.67
CA LEU A 331 -35.54 16.68 18.21
C LEU A 331 -35.47 17.91 17.27
N GLU A 332 -35.50 17.70 15.96
CA GLU A 332 -35.56 18.80 14.99
C GLU A 332 -36.92 19.50 15.02
N LYS A 333 -38.02 18.78 15.21
CA LYS A 333 -39.36 19.35 15.37
C LYS A 333 -39.42 20.24 16.62
N LEU A 334 -38.96 19.75 17.76
CA LEU A 334 -38.87 20.55 19.00
C LEU A 334 -38.05 21.83 18.83
N LYS A 335 -36.94 21.77 18.09
CA LYS A 335 -36.13 22.97 17.78
C LYS A 335 -36.87 23.98 16.90
N ARG A 336 -37.72 23.52 15.98
CA ARG A 336 -38.57 24.41 15.16
C ARG A 336 -39.67 25.05 16.00
N GLU A 337 -40.12 24.37 17.03
CA GLU A 337 -41.10 24.86 18.03
C GLU A 337 -40.44 25.69 19.15
N ASN A 338 -39.18 26.11 18.98
CA ASN A 338 -38.41 26.93 19.93
C ASN A 338 -38.17 26.31 21.32
N VAL A 339 -38.19 24.98 21.45
CA VAL A 339 -37.76 24.31 22.68
C VAL A 339 -36.23 24.42 22.84
N ASN A 340 -35.79 24.98 23.97
CA ASN A 340 -34.38 25.16 24.25
C ASN A 340 -33.70 23.87 24.74
N ILE A 341 -33.09 23.13 23.80
CA ILE A 341 -32.34 21.90 24.05
C ILE A 341 -30.83 22.20 24.19
N LEU A 342 -30.31 22.08 25.41
CA LEU A 342 -28.90 22.25 25.74
C LEU A 342 -28.11 20.95 25.50
N LYS A 343 -26.78 21.07 25.36
CA LYS A 343 -25.90 19.91 25.19
C LYS A 343 -25.82 19.01 26.43
N SER A 344 -26.12 19.55 27.61
CA SER A 344 -26.16 18.84 28.89
C SER A 344 -27.48 18.11 29.12
N ASP A 345 -28.51 18.37 28.31
CA ASP A 345 -29.84 17.80 28.53
C ASP A 345 -29.83 16.29 28.21
N THR A 346 -30.36 15.51 29.14
CA THR A 346 -30.63 14.09 28.93
C THR A 346 -31.92 13.90 28.13
N SER A 347 -32.17 12.67 27.66
CA SER A 347 -33.44 12.34 27.00
C SER A 347 -34.65 12.56 27.91
N LEU A 348 -34.48 12.51 29.23
CA LEU A 348 -35.53 12.83 30.20
C LEU A 348 -35.81 14.34 30.24
N ASP A 349 -34.76 15.15 30.32
CA ASP A 349 -34.88 16.63 30.37
C ASP A 349 -35.54 17.15 29.09
N VAL A 350 -35.18 16.57 27.93
CA VAL A 350 -35.83 16.89 26.65
C VAL A 350 -37.31 16.51 26.67
N ASN A 351 -37.69 15.35 27.22
CA ASN A 351 -39.11 14.98 27.35
C ASN A 351 -39.87 15.95 28.24
N GLN A 352 -39.29 16.36 29.37
CA GLN A 352 -39.94 17.31 30.29
C GLN A 352 -40.19 18.65 29.61
N LYS A 353 -39.21 19.17 28.88
CA LYS A 353 -39.36 20.42 28.11
C LYS A 353 -40.37 20.28 26.96
N ALA A 354 -40.48 19.10 26.36
CA ALA A 354 -41.42 18.85 25.28
C ALA A 354 -42.88 18.75 25.75
N ARG A 355 -43.13 18.37 27.01
CA ARG A 355 -44.48 18.30 27.59
C ARG A 355 -45.22 19.63 27.65
N GLU A 356 -44.50 20.76 27.57
CA GLU A 356 -45.11 22.08 27.54
C GLU A 356 -45.77 22.39 26.17
N ILE A 357 -45.44 21.62 25.13
CA ILE A 357 -45.87 21.88 23.75
C ILE A 357 -46.64 20.69 23.14
N LEU A 358 -46.30 19.46 23.55
CA LEU A 358 -46.86 18.23 23.00
C LEU A 358 -47.59 17.46 24.11
N ASP A 359 -48.84 17.06 23.84
CA ASP A 359 -49.73 16.50 24.86
C ASP A 359 -49.65 14.97 24.99
N HIS A 360 -49.11 14.25 23.99
CA HIS A 360 -49.19 12.78 23.93
C HIS A 360 -48.00 12.14 23.18
N GLY A 361 -47.74 10.85 23.42
CA GLY A 361 -46.77 10.03 22.65
C GLY A 361 -45.27 10.24 22.96
N ILE A 362 -44.91 11.33 23.66
CA ILE A 362 -43.50 11.65 23.92
C ILE A 362 -42.79 10.63 24.82
N ASP A 363 -43.50 10.10 25.81
CA ASP A 363 -42.94 9.13 26.76
C ASP A 363 -42.66 7.78 26.08
N ASP A 364 -43.54 7.35 25.18
CA ASP A 364 -43.36 6.13 24.38
C ASP A 364 -42.22 6.29 23.37
N LEU A 365 -42.11 7.47 22.73
CA LEU A 365 -41.01 7.78 21.83
C LEU A 365 -39.65 7.73 22.57
N ARG A 366 -39.58 8.28 23.79
CA ARG A 366 -38.40 8.17 24.65
C ARG A 366 -38.11 6.73 25.06
N LYS A 367 -39.15 5.94 25.39
CA LYS A 367 -38.99 4.54 25.80
C LYS A 367 -38.36 3.69 24.68
N ILE A 368 -38.86 3.80 23.45
CA ILE A 368 -38.31 3.09 22.29
C ILE A 368 -36.86 3.54 22.00
N TYR A 369 -36.58 4.84 22.11
CA TYR A 369 -35.22 5.36 21.93
C TYR A 369 -34.23 4.85 22.99
N ILE A 370 -34.63 4.80 24.26
CA ILE A 370 -33.80 4.28 25.36
C ILE A 370 -33.52 2.80 25.15
N LYS A 371 -34.54 2.00 24.79
CA LYS A 371 -34.38 0.59 24.44
C LYS A 371 -33.32 0.42 23.34
N CYS A 372 -33.42 1.21 22.26
CA CYS A 372 -32.46 1.18 21.15
C CYS A 372 -31.03 1.58 21.54
N ARG A 373 -30.86 2.59 22.42
CA ARG A 373 -29.56 3.19 22.74
C ARG A 373 -28.81 2.47 23.86
N TYR A 374 -29.51 2.01 24.88
CA TYR A 374 -28.90 1.52 26.13
C TYR A 374 -29.19 0.05 26.41
N SER A 375 -30.19 -0.58 25.77
CA SER A 375 -30.45 -2.00 25.94
C SER A 375 -29.69 -2.85 24.91
N LYS A 376 -29.24 -4.04 25.35
CA LYS A 376 -28.72 -5.10 24.48
C LYS A 376 -29.84 -5.89 23.78
N GLU A 377 -31.10 -5.60 24.10
CA GLU A 377 -32.26 -6.18 23.41
C GLU A 377 -32.23 -5.90 21.90
N GLU A 378 -32.76 -6.84 21.13
CA GLU A 378 -32.91 -6.74 19.69
C GLU A 378 -34.08 -5.79 19.36
N ILE A 379 -33.89 -4.90 18.38
CA ILE A 379 -34.92 -3.97 17.92
C ILE A 379 -35.65 -4.64 16.76
N THR A 380 -36.96 -4.76 16.89
CA THR A 380 -37.82 -5.40 15.88
C THR A 380 -38.37 -4.38 14.90
N GLU A 381 -38.94 -4.85 13.78
CA GLU A 381 -39.66 -3.99 12.84
C GLU A 381 -40.86 -3.29 13.51
N GLU A 382 -41.51 -3.95 14.46
CA GLU A 382 -42.61 -3.39 15.26
C GLU A 382 -42.17 -2.16 16.06
N ASP A 383 -40.96 -2.17 16.65
CA ASP A 383 -40.42 -1.00 17.35
C ASP A 383 -40.22 0.20 16.39
N VAL A 384 -39.82 -0.07 15.15
CA VAL A 384 -39.64 0.95 14.10
C VAL A 384 -40.98 1.52 13.65
N ASP A 385 -41.97 0.68 13.42
CA ASP A 385 -43.31 1.13 13.03
C ASP A 385 -43.99 1.90 14.17
N ASN A 386 -43.80 1.48 15.41
CA ASN A 386 -44.29 2.20 16.59
C ASN A 386 -43.70 3.61 16.71
N ILE A 387 -42.37 3.76 16.65
CA ILE A 387 -41.76 5.09 16.76
C ILE A 387 -42.11 5.98 15.56
N LYS A 388 -42.26 5.39 14.38
CA LYS A 388 -42.70 6.09 13.17
C LYS A 388 -44.13 6.60 13.34
N ASN A 389 -45.06 5.77 13.81
CA ASN A 389 -46.45 6.16 14.02
C ASN A 389 -46.57 7.25 15.08
N ILE A 390 -45.86 7.11 16.20
CA ILE A 390 -45.81 8.13 17.24
C ILE A 390 -45.29 9.45 16.66
N TYR A 391 -44.18 9.43 15.92
CA TYR A 391 -43.62 10.65 15.31
C TYR A 391 -44.56 11.33 14.32
N HIS A 392 -45.38 10.58 13.56
CA HIS A 392 -46.34 11.18 12.62
C HIS A 392 -47.58 11.76 13.32
N ASN A 393 -47.88 11.31 14.54
CA ASN A 393 -49.02 11.76 15.34
C ASN A 393 -48.67 12.89 16.32
N LEU A 394 -47.38 13.09 16.60
CA LEU A 394 -46.85 14.31 17.23
C LEU A 394 -46.96 15.47 16.26
#